data_AF-A0A6J2WMP6-F1
#
_entry.id   AF-A0A6J2WMP6-F1
#
_cell.length_a   1.000
_cell.length_b   1.000
_cell.length_c   1.000
_cell.angle_alpha   90.00
_cell.angle_beta   90.00
_cell.angle_gamma   90.00
#
_symmetry.space_group_name_H-M   'P 1'
#
loop_
_entity.id
_entity.type
_entity.pdbx_description
1 polymer ?
#
loop_
_entity_poly.entity_id
_entity_poly.type
_entity_poly.pdbx_seq_one_letter_code
_entity_poly.pdbx_strand_id
1 'polypeptide(L)'
;MGRDKYRFYACLLRARFDENKHEKDMVKATMMLKAGEEEFWANQHPQPYLFPDSPGGTSYERYECYKVPEWCLDTWHPSEKAMYPDYFAKREQWKKLRAQSWEREVQQLQEETTGDGPKSEALPPARKEGELPPLWWHFVTRPRERPM
;
A
#
# COMPACT_ATOMS: atom_id res chain seq x y z
N MET A 1 22.66 -22.87 -1.92
CA MET A 1 22.10 -23.63 -0.78
C MET A 1 20.80 -24.29 -1.22
N GLY A 2 20.57 -25.57 -0.91
CA GLY A 2 19.30 -26.24 -1.24
C GLY A 2 18.16 -25.87 -0.27
N ARG A 3 16.91 -26.15 -0.64
CA ARG A 3 15.72 -25.86 0.20
C ARG A 3 15.73 -26.62 1.51
N ASP A 4 16.25 -27.85 1.50
CA ASP A 4 16.48 -28.73 2.64
C ASP A 4 17.43 -28.09 3.67
N LYS A 5 18.60 -27.62 3.20
CA LYS A 5 19.57 -26.92 4.04
C LYS A 5 18.98 -25.64 4.58
N TYR A 6 18.32 -24.83 3.74
CA TYR A 6 17.67 -23.60 4.17
C TYR A 6 16.69 -23.88 5.31
N ARG A 7 15.84 -24.91 5.16
CA ARG A 7 14.85 -25.27 6.18
C ARG A 7 15.50 -25.64 7.52
N PHE A 8 16.58 -26.42 7.48
CA PHE A 8 17.33 -26.79 8.67
C PHE A 8 17.85 -25.55 9.43
N TYR A 9 18.59 -24.66 8.76
CA TYR A 9 19.15 -23.47 9.41
C TYR A 9 18.08 -22.43 9.78
N ALA A 10 16.98 -22.33 9.04
CA ALA A 10 15.85 -21.47 9.40
C ALA A 10 15.19 -21.94 10.71
N CYS A 11 15.08 -23.25 10.94
CA CYS A 11 14.59 -23.79 12.22
C CYS A 11 15.55 -23.49 13.37
N LEU A 12 16.87 -23.63 13.16
CA LEU A 12 17.88 -23.28 14.18
C LEU A 12 17.83 -21.78 14.52
N LEU A 13 17.75 -20.92 13.52
CA LEU A 13 17.62 -19.47 13.73
C LEU A 13 16.34 -19.14 14.49
N ARG A 14 15.22 -19.77 14.12
CA ARG A 14 13.94 -19.59 14.84
C ARG A 14 14.05 -19.99 16.32
N ALA A 15 14.72 -21.10 16.62
CA ALA A 15 14.95 -21.53 18.01
C ALA A 15 15.71 -20.47 18.82
N ARG A 16 16.76 -19.85 18.25
CA ARG A 16 17.50 -18.73 18.90
C ARG A 16 16.58 -17.55 19.25
N PHE A 17 15.62 -17.22 18.39
CA PHE A 17 14.62 -16.19 18.67
C PHE A 17 13.64 -16.64 19.77
N ASP A 18 13.20 -17.89 19.73
CA ASP A 18 12.23 -18.41 20.70
C ASP A 18 12.83 -18.52 22.12
N GLU A 19 14.13 -18.79 22.27
CA GLU A 19 14.85 -18.80 23.55
C GLU A 19 14.75 -17.47 24.32
N ASN A 20 14.71 -16.34 23.61
CA ASN A 20 14.71 -14.99 24.20
C ASN A 20 13.35 -14.29 24.14
N LYS A 21 12.30 -14.98 23.66
CA LYS A 21 10.95 -14.42 23.47
C LYS A 21 10.29 -13.92 24.76
N HIS A 22 10.68 -14.47 25.91
CA HIS A 22 10.10 -14.16 27.22
C HIS A 22 10.94 -13.17 28.05
N GLU A 23 11.93 -12.50 27.45
CA GLU A 23 12.68 -11.43 28.12
C GLU A 23 11.74 -10.28 28.49
N LYS A 24 11.83 -9.82 29.74
CA LYS A 24 10.97 -8.75 30.28
C LYS A 24 11.74 -7.45 30.45
N ASP A 25 13.06 -7.51 30.55
CA ASP A 25 13.90 -6.33 30.62
C ASP A 25 14.06 -5.72 29.22
N MET A 26 13.43 -4.56 29.02
CA MET A 26 13.46 -3.83 27.75
C MET A 26 14.87 -3.33 27.40
N VAL A 27 15.71 -2.99 28.38
CA VAL A 27 17.09 -2.54 28.10
C VAL A 27 17.89 -3.71 27.54
N LYS A 28 17.78 -4.87 28.19
CA LYS A 28 18.42 -6.10 27.71
C LYS A 28 17.87 -6.53 26.35
N ALA A 29 16.56 -6.43 26.12
CA ALA A 29 15.94 -6.74 24.83
C ALA A 29 16.47 -5.84 23.70
N THR A 30 16.61 -4.53 23.94
CA THR A 30 17.18 -3.59 22.96
C THR A 30 18.66 -3.86 22.70
N MET A 31 19.44 -4.22 23.73
CA MET A 31 20.85 -4.61 23.55
C MET A 31 20.98 -5.88 22.71
N MET A 32 20.12 -6.89 22.95
CA MET A 32 20.07 -8.11 22.16
C MET A 32 19.66 -7.83 20.71
N LEU A 33 18.70 -6.93 20.49
CA LEU A 33 18.30 -6.51 19.13
C LEU A 33 19.48 -5.88 18.39
N LYS A 34 20.18 -4.94 19.02
CA LYS A 34 21.35 -4.28 18.43
C LYS A 34 22.44 -5.30 18.06
N ALA A 35 22.76 -6.23 18.96
CA ALA A 35 23.73 -7.28 18.70
C ALA A 35 23.29 -8.20 17.54
N GLY A 36 21.99 -8.50 17.45
CA GLY A 36 21.42 -9.27 16.34
C GLY A 36 21.47 -8.54 15.00
N GLU A 37 21.25 -7.22 14.98
CA GLU A 37 21.39 -6.38 13.78
C GLU A 37 22.86 -6.29 13.32
N GLU A 38 23.81 -6.18 14.24
CA GLU A 38 25.25 -6.23 13.94
C GLU A 38 25.67 -7.59 13.36
N GLU A 39 25.19 -8.70 13.95
CA GLU A 39 25.40 -10.05 13.41
C GLU A 39 24.80 -10.20 12.01
N PHE A 40 23.57 -9.70 11.80
CA PHE A 40 22.92 -9.72 10.49
C PHE A 40 23.72 -8.92 9.46
N TRP A 41 24.13 -7.70 9.80
CA TRP A 41 24.88 -6.82 8.89
C TRP A 41 26.21 -7.42 8.46
N ALA A 42 26.94 -8.05 9.38
CA ALA A 42 28.22 -8.71 9.10
C ALA A 42 28.07 -9.96 8.20
N ASN A 43 26.93 -10.64 8.27
CA ASN A 43 26.69 -11.93 7.59
C ASN A 43 25.69 -11.85 6.43
N GLN A 44 25.17 -10.67 6.09
CA GLN A 44 24.21 -10.52 5.01
C GLN A 44 24.84 -10.89 3.66
N HIS A 45 24.03 -11.50 2.78
CA HIS A 45 24.49 -11.84 1.44
C HIS A 45 24.59 -10.57 0.58
N PRO A 46 25.69 -10.33 -0.16
CA PRO A 46 25.87 -9.11 -0.97
C PRO A 46 24.77 -8.88 -2.02
N GLN A 47 24.18 -9.97 -2.52
CA GLN A 47 23.07 -9.93 -3.46
C GLN A 47 21.92 -10.78 -2.90
N PRO A 48 21.04 -10.23 -2.04
CA PRO A 48 19.92 -10.97 -1.50
C PRO A 48 18.93 -11.33 -2.62
N TYR A 49 18.13 -12.37 -2.38
CA TYR A 49 17.00 -12.67 -3.27
C TYR A 49 15.94 -11.59 -3.10
N LEU A 50 15.61 -10.90 -4.18
CA LEU A 50 14.52 -9.93 -4.25
C LEU A 50 13.39 -10.52 -5.10
N PHE A 51 12.14 -10.32 -4.67
CA PHE A 51 11.00 -10.68 -5.49
C PHE A 51 10.98 -9.80 -6.75
N PRO A 52 10.56 -10.32 -7.91
CA PRO A 52 10.61 -9.54 -9.15
C PRO A 52 9.91 -8.19 -9.07
N ASP A 53 8.74 -8.14 -8.42
CA ASP A 53 7.89 -6.96 -8.31
C ASP A 53 8.22 -6.08 -7.08
N SER A 54 9.15 -6.51 -6.21
CA SER A 54 9.59 -5.71 -5.04
C SER A 54 10.61 -4.64 -5.45
N PRO A 55 10.77 -3.55 -4.66
CA PRO A 55 11.82 -2.54 -4.93
C PRO A 55 13.21 -3.18 -5.08
N GLY A 56 13.91 -2.84 -6.17
CA GLY A 56 15.20 -3.45 -6.55
C GLY A 56 15.10 -4.80 -7.27
N GLY A 57 13.89 -5.34 -7.44
CA GLY A 57 13.60 -6.52 -8.24
C GLY A 57 13.69 -6.27 -9.75
N THR A 58 13.74 -7.34 -10.53
CA THR A 58 13.97 -7.29 -11.98
C THR A 58 12.75 -6.85 -12.81
N SER A 59 11.56 -6.80 -12.22
CA SER A 59 10.33 -6.30 -12.83
C SER A 59 9.68 -5.17 -12.03
N TYR A 60 10.41 -4.59 -11.07
CA TYR A 60 9.96 -3.43 -10.33
C TYR A 60 9.59 -2.30 -11.30
N GLU A 61 8.38 -1.74 -11.14
CA GLU A 61 7.82 -0.67 -11.98
C GLU A 61 7.75 -0.98 -13.50
N ARG A 62 7.95 -2.23 -13.91
CA ARG A 62 7.91 -2.65 -15.33
C ARG A 62 6.63 -2.21 -16.04
N TYR A 63 5.51 -2.20 -15.32
CA TYR A 63 4.20 -1.88 -15.87
C TYR A 63 3.75 -0.45 -15.59
N GLU A 64 4.57 0.38 -14.92
CA GLU A 64 4.18 1.73 -14.52
C GLU A 64 3.88 2.62 -15.74
N CYS A 65 4.63 2.46 -16.84
CA CYS A 65 4.40 3.19 -18.09
C CYS A 65 3.03 2.93 -18.75
N TYR A 66 2.34 1.86 -18.36
CA TYR A 66 0.99 1.53 -18.85
C TYR A 66 -0.12 1.94 -17.89
N LYS A 67 0.23 2.43 -16.69
CA LYS A 67 -0.74 2.87 -15.67
C LYS A 67 -1.23 4.29 -15.96
N VAL A 68 -1.99 4.42 -17.04
CA VAL A 68 -2.62 5.71 -17.41
C VAL A 68 -3.67 6.08 -16.36
N PRO A 69 -3.64 7.30 -15.79
CA PRO A 69 -4.61 7.68 -14.79
C PRO A 69 -6.00 7.85 -15.43
N GLU A 70 -7.03 7.51 -14.66
CA GLU A 70 -8.40 7.41 -15.17
C GLU A 70 -8.94 8.71 -15.77
N TRP A 71 -8.51 9.86 -15.25
CA TRP A 71 -8.95 11.19 -15.71
C TRP A 71 -8.51 11.49 -17.16
N CYS A 72 -7.49 10.81 -17.70
CA CYS A 72 -7.12 10.94 -19.11
C CYS A 72 -8.25 10.48 -20.05
N LEU A 73 -9.15 9.61 -19.61
CA LEU A 73 -10.31 9.18 -20.41
C LEU A 73 -11.30 10.34 -20.67
N ASP A 74 -11.26 11.39 -19.86
CA ASP A 74 -12.10 12.56 -20.09
C ASP A 74 -11.64 13.38 -21.29
N THR A 75 -10.37 13.28 -21.70
CA THR A 75 -9.80 14.04 -22.82
C THR A 75 -10.01 13.38 -24.19
N TRP A 76 -10.59 12.18 -24.23
CA TRP A 76 -10.87 11.46 -25.49
C TRP A 76 -11.87 12.22 -26.37
N HIS A 77 -11.71 12.11 -27.69
CA HIS A 77 -12.64 12.72 -28.64
C HIS A 77 -14.02 12.04 -28.55
N PRO A 78 -15.15 12.76 -28.72
CA PRO A 78 -16.49 12.16 -28.63
C PRO A 78 -16.71 10.94 -29.54
N SER A 79 -16.08 10.90 -30.72
CA SER A 79 -16.17 9.72 -31.61
C SER A 79 -15.50 8.46 -31.00
N GLU A 80 -14.42 8.63 -30.26
CA GLU A 80 -13.72 7.54 -29.56
C GLU A 80 -14.54 7.08 -28.35
N LYS A 81 -15.15 8.02 -27.61
CA LYS A 81 -16.05 7.69 -26.50
C LYS A 81 -17.30 6.95 -26.98
N ALA A 82 -17.84 7.31 -28.14
CA ALA A 82 -18.99 6.66 -28.74
C ALA A 82 -18.76 5.18 -29.07
N MET A 83 -17.51 4.73 -29.14
CA MET A 83 -17.16 3.31 -29.29
C MET A 83 -17.50 2.48 -28.04
N TYR A 84 -17.53 3.11 -26.85
CA TYR A 84 -17.75 2.45 -25.56
C TYR A 84 -18.89 3.09 -24.75
N PRO A 85 -20.12 3.13 -25.31
CA PRO A 85 -21.22 3.91 -24.74
C PRO A 85 -21.57 3.48 -23.30
N ASP A 86 -21.65 2.17 -23.04
CA ASP A 86 -22.00 1.64 -21.72
C ASP A 86 -20.95 1.94 -20.65
N TYR A 87 -19.67 1.92 -21.02
CA TYR A 87 -18.58 2.21 -20.10
C TYR A 87 -18.62 3.69 -19.68
N PHE A 88 -18.73 4.61 -20.65
CA PHE A 88 -18.80 6.04 -20.34
C PHE A 88 -20.10 6.41 -19.61
N ALA A 89 -21.23 5.77 -19.93
CA ALA A 89 -22.48 5.96 -19.18
C ALA A 89 -22.33 5.55 -17.70
N LYS A 90 -21.69 4.41 -17.42
CA LYS A 90 -21.39 3.98 -16.04
C LYS A 90 -20.38 4.90 -15.35
N ARG A 91 -19.35 5.35 -16.06
CA ARG A 91 -18.34 6.29 -15.53
C ARG A 91 -18.95 7.59 -15.05
N GLU A 92 -19.94 8.13 -15.76
CA GLU A 92 -20.64 9.35 -15.33
C GLU A 92 -21.40 9.15 -14.01
N GLN A 93 -21.90 7.94 -13.73
CA GLN A 93 -22.50 7.63 -12.42
C GLN A 93 -21.46 7.70 -11.29
N TRP A 94 -20.25 7.19 -11.52
CA TRP A 94 -19.13 7.28 -10.56
C TRP A 94 -18.67 8.72 -10.34
N LYS A 95 -18.58 9.52 -11.40
CA LYS A 95 -18.21 10.95 -11.30
C LYS A 95 -19.26 11.74 -10.54
N LYS A 96 -20.55 11.46 -10.76
CA LYS A 96 -21.65 12.03 -9.98
C LYS A 96 -21.55 11.65 -8.51
N LEU A 97 -21.28 10.38 -8.20
CA LEU A 97 -21.10 9.91 -6.84
C LEU A 97 -19.94 10.64 -6.14
N ARG A 98 -18.80 10.78 -6.81
CA ARG A 98 -17.64 11.54 -6.31
C ARG A 98 -17.97 13.01 -6.02
N ALA A 99 -18.67 13.67 -6.94
CA ALA A 99 -19.06 15.07 -6.77
C ALA A 99 -20.02 15.25 -5.58
N GLN A 100 -20.93 14.30 -5.37
CA GLN A 100 -21.88 14.31 -4.25
C GLN A 100 -21.23 13.99 -2.90
N SER A 101 -20.19 13.15 -2.87
CA SER A 101 -19.53 12.76 -1.62
C SER A 101 -18.52 13.82 -1.15
N TRP A 102 -17.87 14.56 -2.06
CA TRP A 102 -16.76 15.47 -1.75
C TRP A 102 -17.02 16.45 -0.59
N GLU A 103 -18.16 17.15 -0.61
CA GLU A 103 -18.47 18.13 0.44
C GLU A 103 -18.63 17.48 1.81
N ARG A 104 -19.25 16.30 1.87
CA ARG A 104 -19.44 15.54 3.11
C ARG A 104 -18.11 15.00 3.64
N GLU A 105 -17.25 14.52 2.75
CA GLU A 105 -15.91 14.05 3.09
C GLU A 105 -15.07 15.18 3.70
N VAL A 106 -15.08 16.37 3.08
CA VAL A 106 -14.35 17.54 3.58
C VAL A 106 -14.90 18.00 4.92
N GLN A 107 -16.22 18.02 5.08
CA GLN A 107 -16.86 18.36 6.35
C GLN A 107 -16.45 17.38 7.46
N GLN A 108 -16.52 16.07 7.19
CA GLN A 108 -16.10 15.05 8.15
C GLN A 108 -14.63 15.23 8.57
N LEU A 109 -13.75 15.52 7.62
CA LEU A 109 -12.34 15.79 7.92
C LEU A 109 -12.15 17.04 8.78
N GLN A 110 -12.89 18.12 8.51
CA GLN A 110 -12.82 19.34 9.31
C GLN A 110 -13.34 19.13 10.74
N GLU A 111 -14.38 18.32 10.90
CA GLU A 111 -14.97 17.99 12.20
C GLU A 111 -14.07 17.06 13.04
N GLU A 112 -13.42 16.08 12.40
CA GLU A 112 -12.58 15.08 13.09
C GLU A 112 -11.12 15.53 13.25
N THR A 113 -10.66 16.55 12.51
CA THR A 113 -9.30 17.07 12.62
C THR A 113 -9.20 18.12 13.73
N THR A 114 -8.24 17.95 14.64
CA THR A 114 -7.97 18.93 15.70
C THR A 114 -7.49 20.27 15.12
N GLY A 115 -7.72 21.38 15.83
CA GLY A 115 -7.29 22.72 15.38
C GLY A 115 -5.79 22.85 15.08
N ASP A 116 -4.96 22.02 15.71
CA ASP A 116 -3.51 21.93 15.46
C ASP A 116 -3.15 21.10 14.20
N GLY A 117 -4.14 20.71 13.41
CA GLY A 117 -4.00 19.82 12.25
C GLY A 117 -4.07 18.33 12.61
N PRO A 118 -3.91 17.43 11.62
CA PRO A 118 -3.93 15.99 11.84
C PRO A 118 -2.64 15.51 12.51
N LYS A 119 -2.76 14.63 13.51
CA LYS A 119 -1.61 14.05 14.24
C LYS A 119 -0.97 12.85 13.53
N SER A 120 -1.65 12.30 12.53
CA SER A 120 -1.18 11.17 11.72
C SER A 120 -1.81 11.19 10.32
N GLU A 121 -1.30 10.34 9.42
CA GLU A 121 -1.83 10.16 8.06
C GLU A 121 -3.10 9.29 8.00
N ALA A 122 -3.59 8.80 9.15
CA ALA A 122 -4.74 7.91 9.18
C ALA A 122 -6.03 8.67 8.87
N LEU A 123 -6.68 8.31 7.76
CA LEU A 123 -7.99 8.85 7.40
C LEU A 123 -9.09 8.12 8.18
N PRO A 124 -10.12 8.83 8.67
CA PRO A 124 -11.24 8.20 9.35
C PRO A 124 -12.11 7.40 8.35
N PRO A 125 -12.79 6.34 8.80
CA PRO A 125 -13.80 5.67 7.97
C PRO A 125 -15.07 6.53 7.84
N ALA A 126 -15.93 6.23 6.87
CA ALA A 126 -17.27 6.82 6.81
C ALA A 126 -18.07 6.49 8.09
N ARG A 127 -18.73 7.50 8.68
CA ARG A 127 -19.46 7.34 9.95
C ARG A 127 -20.94 7.04 9.77
N LYS A 128 -21.56 7.52 8.69
CA LYS A 128 -23.00 7.38 8.45
C LYS A 128 -23.27 6.47 7.26
N GLU A 129 -24.44 5.83 7.30
CA GLU A 129 -24.92 5.01 6.19
C GLU A 129 -25.12 5.89 4.93
N GLY A 130 -24.61 5.41 3.79
CA GLY A 130 -24.67 6.14 2.51
C GLY A 130 -23.59 7.20 2.31
N GLU A 131 -22.71 7.44 3.29
CA GLU A 131 -21.49 8.24 3.10
C GLU A 131 -20.33 7.37 2.63
N LEU A 132 -19.36 7.98 1.94
CA LEU A 132 -18.14 7.33 1.48
C LEU A 132 -16.96 7.80 2.33
N PRO A 133 -15.92 6.96 2.51
CA PRO A 133 -14.74 7.36 3.28
C PRO A 133 -14.06 8.59 2.67
N PRO A 134 -13.56 9.54 3.46
CA PRO A 134 -12.84 10.70 2.93
C PRO A 134 -11.65 10.33 2.03
N LEU A 135 -11.48 11.10 0.95
CA LEU A 135 -10.37 10.98 -0.02
C LEU A 135 -10.29 9.61 -0.72
N TRP A 136 -11.39 8.86 -0.78
CA TRP A 136 -11.43 7.50 -1.32
C TRP A 136 -11.05 7.39 -2.81
N TRP A 137 -11.28 8.44 -3.61
CA TRP A 137 -11.26 8.36 -5.08
C TRP A 137 -9.96 7.75 -5.62
N HIS A 138 -8.80 8.31 -5.26
CA HIS A 138 -7.51 7.86 -5.81
C HIS A 138 -7.15 6.43 -5.40
N PHE A 139 -7.64 5.96 -4.26
CA PHE A 139 -7.42 4.59 -3.81
C PHE A 139 -8.28 3.59 -4.60
N VAL A 140 -9.54 3.96 -4.86
CA VAL A 140 -10.51 3.10 -5.56
C VAL A 140 -10.28 3.11 -7.07
N THR A 141 -9.95 4.26 -7.66
CA THR A 141 -9.76 4.41 -9.11
C THR A 141 -8.29 4.34 -9.52
N ARG A 142 -7.41 3.84 -8.65
CA ARG A 142 -6.00 3.61 -9.01
C ARG A 142 -5.91 2.71 -10.24
N PRO A 143 -4.94 2.95 -11.14
CA PRO A 143 -4.68 2.02 -12.23
C PRO A 143 -4.42 0.61 -11.71
N ARG A 144 -4.85 -0.41 -12.47
CA ARG A 144 -4.54 -1.81 -12.14
C ARG A 144 -3.02 -2.02 -12.17
N GLU A 145 -2.52 -2.89 -11.30
CA GLU A 145 -1.08 -3.20 -11.24
C GLU A 145 -0.56 -3.80 -12.54
N ARG A 146 -1.40 -4.59 -13.22
CA ARG A 146 -1.14 -5.22 -14.51
C ARG A 146 -2.25 -4.84 -15.48
N PRO A 147 -2.14 -3.69 -16.18
CA PRO A 147 -3.13 -3.24 -17.14
C PRO A 147 -2.99 -3.92 -18.52
N MET A 148 -1.93 -4.70 -18.75
CA MET A 148 -1.67 -5.54 -19.92
C MET A 148 -2.19 -6.96 -19.72
#